data_AF-A0A2D6PQR0-F1
#
_entry.id   AF-A0A2D6PQR0-F1
#
_cell.length_a   1.000
_cell.length_b   1.000
_cell.length_c   1.000
_cell.angle_alpha   90.00
_cell.angle_beta   90.00
_cell.angle_gamma   90.00
#
_symmetry.space_group_name_H-M   'P 1'
#
loop_
_entity.id
_entity.type
_entity.pdbx_description
1 polymer ?
#
loop_
_entity_poly.entity_id
_entity_poly.type
_entity_poly.pdbx_seq_one_letter_code
_entity_poly.pdbx_strand_id
1 'polypeptide(L)'
;MPSSAPLENPPAVWAGLNRLRAISRLVLVAIEQEDLERVAELSRESETIIAALKNHSGPSADAEFVRTLLDEIGQANRRIVEELKERMFDTSRELARTRETRYRLRAAGMPGPAPTSSILDREG
;
A
#
# COMPACT_ATOMS: atom_id res chain seq x y z
N MET A 1 -9.75 7.28 50.47
CA MET A 1 -9.96 6.23 49.45
C MET A 1 -9.41 6.77 48.13
N PRO A 2 -8.51 6.08 47.41
CA PRO A 2 -8.15 6.52 46.07
C PRO A 2 -9.32 6.20 45.12
N SER A 3 -9.78 7.20 44.38
CA SER A 3 -10.81 7.06 43.36
C SER A 3 -10.16 6.58 42.07
N SER A 4 -10.58 5.41 41.58
CA SER A 4 -10.19 4.87 40.28
C SER A 4 -11.10 5.46 39.21
N ALA A 5 -10.64 6.50 38.51
CA ALA A 5 -11.28 6.94 37.28
C ALA A 5 -11.13 5.85 36.19
N PRO A 6 -12.17 5.60 35.36
CA PRO A 6 -12.14 4.53 34.38
C PRO A 6 -11.15 4.83 33.25
N LEU A 7 -10.36 3.82 32.86
CA LEU A 7 -9.46 3.85 31.71
C LEU A 7 -10.29 3.87 30.40
N GLU A 8 -10.73 5.03 29.95
CA GLU A 8 -11.60 5.20 28.76
C GLU A 8 -10.89 5.15 27.40
N ASN A 9 -9.60 4.81 27.32
CA ASN A 9 -8.83 4.87 26.07
C ASN A 9 -8.42 3.55 25.34
N PRO A 10 -8.96 2.35 25.64
CA PRO A 10 -8.80 1.17 24.77
C PRO A 10 -9.49 1.22 23.38
N PRO A 11 -10.72 1.77 23.21
CA PRO A 11 -11.51 1.57 21.99
C PRO A 11 -10.91 2.19 20.72
N ALA A 12 -10.31 3.39 20.82
CA ALA A 12 -9.82 4.13 19.66
C ALA A 12 -8.54 3.52 19.07
N VAL A 13 -7.61 3.08 19.91
CA VAL A 13 -6.39 2.38 19.48
C VAL A 13 -6.75 1.07 18.79
N TRP A 14 -7.68 0.31 19.37
CA TRP A 14 -8.13 -0.96 18.81
C TRP A 14 -8.85 -0.78 17.48
N ALA A 15 -9.73 0.22 17.38
CA ALA A 15 -10.41 0.55 16.14
C ALA A 15 -9.40 0.94 15.04
N GLY A 16 -8.40 1.76 15.38
CA GLY A 16 -7.34 2.15 14.45
C GLY A 16 -6.51 0.96 13.95
N LEU A 17 -6.06 0.07 14.85
CA LEU A 17 -5.29 -1.11 14.46
C LEU A 17 -6.11 -2.11 13.63
N ASN A 18 -7.37 -2.36 13.99
CA ASN A 18 -8.26 -3.20 13.19
C ASN A 18 -8.49 -2.60 11.80
N ARG A 19 -8.62 -1.28 11.70
CA ARG A 19 -8.77 -0.60 10.42
C ARG A 19 -7.50 -0.71 9.59
N LEU A 20 -6.30 -0.53 10.17
CA LEU A 20 -5.03 -0.74 9.46
C LEU A 20 -4.90 -2.16 8.92
N ARG A 21 -5.22 -3.17 9.74
CA ARG A 21 -5.25 -4.57 9.31
C ARG A 21 -6.19 -4.79 8.12
N ALA A 22 -7.39 -4.20 8.15
CA ALA A 22 -8.33 -4.29 7.03
C ALA A 22 -7.78 -3.62 5.77
N ILE A 23 -7.20 -2.42 5.91
CA ILE A 23 -6.57 -1.69 4.80
C ILE A 23 -5.44 -2.51 4.19
N SER A 24 -4.54 -3.11 4.96
CA SER A 24 -3.45 -3.92 4.41
C SER A 24 -3.96 -5.11 3.57
N ARG A 25 -5.10 -5.71 3.94
CA ARG A 25 -5.74 -6.76 3.11
C ARG A 25 -6.33 -6.19 1.82
N LEU A 26 -7.00 -5.03 1.90
CA LEU A 26 -7.57 -4.36 0.74
C LEU A 26 -6.50 -3.88 -0.25
N VAL A 27 -5.34 -3.45 0.25
CA VAL A 27 -4.20 -3.05 -0.59
C VAL A 27 -3.68 -4.25 -1.39
N LEU A 28 -3.56 -5.43 -0.77
CA LEU A 28 -3.17 -6.65 -1.50
C LEU A 28 -4.16 -6.97 -2.63
N VAL A 29 -5.47 -6.90 -2.36
CA VAL A 29 -6.50 -7.12 -3.38
C VAL A 29 -6.44 -6.08 -4.50
N ALA A 30 -6.25 -4.80 -4.16
CA ALA A 30 -6.13 -3.73 -5.16
C ALA A 30 -4.88 -3.90 -6.02
N ILE A 31 -3.77 -4.35 -5.43
CA ILE A 31 -2.56 -4.72 -6.19
C ILE A 31 -2.89 -5.88 -7.13
N GLU A 32 -3.46 -6.99 -6.65
CA GLU A 32 -3.87 -8.14 -7.46
C GLU A 32 -4.73 -7.73 -8.68
N GLN A 33 -5.60 -6.73 -8.50
CA GLN A 33 -6.49 -6.19 -9.54
C GLN A 33 -5.88 -5.10 -10.43
N GLU A 34 -4.61 -4.74 -10.21
CA GLU A 34 -3.93 -3.63 -10.91
C GLU A 34 -4.60 -2.25 -10.70
N ASP A 35 -5.38 -2.09 -9.63
CA ASP A 35 -6.07 -0.86 -9.29
C ASP A 35 -5.15 0.07 -8.46
N LEU A 36 -4.26 0.76 -9.18
CA LEU A 36 -3.27 1.67 -8.58
C LEU A 36 -3.92 2.89 -7.91
N GLU A 37 -5.07 3.35 -8.40
CA GLU A 37 -5.81 4.46 -7.82
C GLU A 37 -6.34 4.07 -6.43
N ARG A 38 -6.91 2.86 -6.31
CA ARG A 38 -7.36 2.32 -5.04
C ARG A 38 -6.21 2.08 -4.06
N VAL A 39 -5.05 1.62 -4.54
CA VAL A 39 -3.84 1.50 -3.71
C VAL A 39 -3.43 2.86 -3.12
N ALA A 40 -3.44 3.92 -3.94
CA ALA A 40 -3.10 5.28 -3.48
C ALA A 40 -4.12 5.82 -2.47
N GLU A 41 -5.42 5.58 -2.69
CA GLU A 41 -6.48 5.96 -1.74
C GLU A 41 -6.29 5.27 -0.37
N LEU A 42 -6.14 3.95 -0.38
CA LEU A 42 -5.94 3.14 0.83
C LEU A 42 -4.66 3.53 1.58
N SER A 43 -3.61 3.92 0.85
CA SER A 43 -2.36 4.40 1.44
C SER A 43 -2.57 5.71 2.22
N ARG A 44 -3.27 6.69 1.64
CA ARG A 44 -3.61 7.96 2.33
C ARG A 44 -4.51 7.72 3.56
N GLU A 45 -5.45 6.78 3.46
CA GLU A 45 -6.29 6.40 4.59
C GLU A 45 -5.43 5.80 5.74
N SER A 46 -4.47 4.93 5.40
CA SER A 46 -3.56 4.34 6.39
C SER A 46 -2.70 5.38 7.10
N GLU A 47 -2.20 6.39 6.38
CA GLU A 47 -1.40 7.48 6.94
C GLU A 47 -2.21 8.31 7.95
N THR A 48 -3.48 8.56 7.64
CA THR A 48 -4.40 9.28 8.54
C THR A 48 -4.60 8.52 9.85
N ILE A 49 -4.79 7.20 9.78
CA ILE A 49 -4.98 6.35 10.96
C ILE A 49 -3.67 6.25 11.78
N ILE A 50 -2.53 6.11 11.11
CA ILE A 50 -1.22 6.08 11.78
C ILE A 50 -0.96 7.41 12.50
N ALA A 51 -1.28 8.55 11.89
CA ALA A 51 -1.16 9.86 12.53
C ALA A 51 -2.06 9.96 13.77
N ALA A 52 -3.31 9.50 13.70
CA ALA A 52 -4.22 9.47 14.83
C ALA A 52 -3.69 8.58 15.98
N LEU A 53 -3.16 7.39 15.65
CA LEU A 53 -2.58 6.46 16.62
C LEU A 53 -1.31 7.01 17.27
N LYS A 54 -0.44 7.70 16.51
CA LYS A 54 0.78 8.34 17.05
C LYS A 54 0.46 9.44 18.07
N ASN A 55 -0.66 10.13 17.90
CA ASN A 55 -1.10 11.19 18.82
C ASN A 55 -1.80 10.62 20.07
N HIS A 56 -2.03 9.31 20.15
CA HIS A 56 -2.58 8.66 21.34
C HIS A 56 -1.46 8.29 22.33
N SER A 57 -1.36 9.07 23.40
CA SER A 57 -0.46 8.83 24.53
C SER A 57 -1.23 8.16 25.67
N GLY A 58 -1.27 6.83 25.70
CA GLY A 58 -1.88 6.09 26.80
C GLY A 58 -1.43 4.64 26.83
N PRO A 59 -1.23 4.04 28.02
CA PRO A 59 -0.93 2.61 28.12
C PRO A 59 -2.13 1.81 27.58
N SER A 60 -1.89 0.96 26.58
CA SER A 60 -2.88 -0.02 26.13
C SER A 60 -3.14 -1.01 27.27
N ALA A 61 -4.41 -1.18 27.64
CA ALA A 61 -4.82 -2.18 28.64
C ALA A 61 -4.58 -3.63 28.17
N ASP A 62 -4.29 -3.84 26.88
CA ASP A 62 -4.01 -5.15 26.29
C ASP A 62 -2.81 -5.06 25.33
N ALA A 63 -1.61 -5.26 25.87
CA ALA A 63 -0.36 -5.19 25.12
C ALA A 63 -0.16 -6.41 24.20
N GLU A 64 -0.71 -7.57 24.57
CA GLU A 64 -0.60 -8.80 23.78
C GLU A 64 -1.45 -8.74 22.53
N PHE A 65 -2.70 -8.27 22.63
CA PHE A 65 -3.56 -8.07 21.47
C PHE A 65 -2.99 -7.03 20.50
N VAL A 66 -2.50 -5.89 21.01
CA VAL A 66 -1.85 -4.86 20.19
C VAL A 66 -0.63 -5.44 19.46
N ARG A 67 0.19 -6.24 20.15
CA ARG A 67 1.35 -6.90 19.53
C ARG A 67 0.93 -7.84 18.40
N THR A 68 -0.12 -8.64 18.58
CA THR A 68 -0.65 -9.54 17.55
C THR A 68 -1.13 -8.78 16.33
N LEU A 69 -1.91 -7.69 16.51
CA LEU A 69 -2.37 -6.87 15.38
C LEU A 69 -1.20 -6.21 14.64
N LEU A 70 -0.20 -5.70 15.36
CA LEU A 70 0.99 -5.10 14.74
C LEU A 70 1.79 -6.13 13.94
N ASP A 71 1.90 -7.38 14.41
CA ASP A 71 2.56 -8.43 13.65
C ASP A 71 1.78 -8.81 12.39
N GLU A 72 0.45 -8.95 12.47
CA GLU A 72 -0.39 -9.20 11.29
C GLU A 72 -0.29 -8.07 10.25
N ILE A 73 -0.32 -6.81 10.68
CA ILE A 73 -0.12 -5.63 9.81
C ILE A 73 1.28 -5.68 9.20
N GLY A 74 2.31 -5.99 10.00
CA GLY A 74 3.69 -6.10 9.55
C GLY A 74 3.89 -7.20 8.50
N GLN A 75 3.27 -8.37 8.70
CA GLN A 75 3.28 -9.47 7.73
C GLN A 75 2.60 -9.05 6.41
N ALA A 76 1.43 -8.42 6.48
CA ALA A 76 0.73 -7.96 5.29
C ALA A 76 1.53 -6.90 4.52
N ASN A 77 2.16 -5.96 5.23
CA ASN A 77 3.00 -4.93 4.61
C ASN A 77 4.25 -5.52 3.94
N ARG A 78 4.88 -6.55 4.52
CA ARG A 78 6.00 -7.26 3.85
C ARG A 78 5.56 -7.87 2.53
N ARG A 79 4.40 -8.55 2.53
CA ARG A 79 3.83 -9.15 1.32
C ARG A 79 3.49 -8.11 0.25
N ILE A 80 2.92 -6.96 0.65
CA ILE A 80 2.67 -5.82 -0.26
C ILE A 80 3.96 -5.38 -0.94
N VAL A 81 5.05 -5.22 -0.18
CA VAL A 81 6.35 -4.79 -0.72
C VAL A 81 6.93 -5.82 -1.68
N GLU A 82 6.82 -7.11 -1.38
CA GLU A 82 7.28 -8.18 -2.27
C GLU A 82 6.53 -8.17 -3.60
N GLU A 83 5.19 -8.12 -3.56
CA GLU A 83 4.34 -8.08 -4.75
C GLU A 83 4.64 -6.85 -5.63
N LEU A 84 4.81 -5.68 -5.01
CA LEU A 84 5.16 -4.46 -5.74
C LEU A 84 6.55 -4.56 -6.40
N LYS A 85 7.52 -5.21 -5.75
CA LYS A 85 8.86 -5.42 -6.33
C LYS A 85 8.81 -6.36 -7.53
N GLU A 86 8.05 -7.44 -7.46
CA GLU A 86 7.87 -8.38 -8.57
C GLU A 86 7.25 -7.66 -9.79
N ARG A 87 6.19 -6.88 -9.55
CA ARG A 87 5.54 -6.08 -10.61
C ARG A 87 6.44 -5.02 -11.21
N MET A 88 7.22 -4.32 -10.39
CA MET A 88 8.22 -3.37 -10.88
C MET A 88 9.26 -4.05 -11.77
N PHE A 89 9.69 -5.25 -11.41
CA PHE A 89 10.64 -6.01 -12.19
C PHE A 89 10.06 -6.46 -13.54
N ASP A 90 8.80 -6.91 -13.56
CA ASP A 90 8.11 -7.30 -14.79
C ASP A 90 7.87 -6.11 -15.72
N THR A 91 7.41 -4.99 -15.17
CA THR A 91 7.26 -3.72 -15.91
C THR A 91 8.60 -3.27 -16.50
N SER A 92 9.68 -3.39 -15.73
CA SER A 92 11.03 -3.04 -16.20
C SER A 92 11.50 -3.95 -17.34
N ARG A 93 11.21 -5.25 -17.27
CA ARG A 93 11.51 -6.21 -18.33
C ARG A 93 10.71 -5.91 -19.60
N GLU A 94 9.44 -5.57 -19.48
CA GLU A 94 8.60 -5.19 -20.62
C GLU A 94 9.06 -3.89 -21.29
N LEU A 95 9.46 -2.89 -20.50
CA LEU A 95 10.06 -1.66 -21.00
C LEU A 95 11.37 -1.92 -21.74
N ALA A 96 12.23 -2.80 -21.21
CA ALA A 96 13.48 -3.18 -21.87
C ALA A 96 13.21 -3.87 -23.22
N ARG A 97 12.26 -4.81 -23.28
CA ARG A 97 11.83 -5.46 -24.54
C ARG A 97 11.27 -4.44 -25.53
N THR A 98 10.45 -3.51 -25.07
CA THR A 98 9.89 -2.45 -25.92
C THR A 98 10.99 -1.54 -26.50
N ARG A 99 11.98 -1.17 -25.68
CA ARG A 99 13.15 -0.40 -26.12
C ARG A 99 13.97 -1.17 -27.16
N GLU A 100 14.21 -2.46 -26.94
CA GLU A 100 14.92 -3.33 -27.88
C GLU A 100 14.17 -3.45 -29.21
N THR A 101 12.86 -3.69 -29.17
CA THR A 101 12.01 -3.74 -30.36
C THR A 101 12.07 -2.43 -31.15
N ARG A 102 11.99 -1.29 -30.47
CA ARG A 102 12.17 0.03 -31.12
C ARG A 102 13.55 0.19 -31.76
N TYR A 103 14.60 -0.24 -31.08
CA TYR A 103 15.96 -0.19 -31.61
C TYR A 103 16.08 -1.04 -32.89
N ARG A 104 15.57 -2.28 -32.86
CA ARG A 104 15.58 -3.18 -34.03
C ARG A 104 14.78 -2.61 -35.20
N LEU A 105 13.59 -2.05 -34.95
CA LEU A 105 12.76 -1.44 -36.00
C LEU A 105 13.44 -0.21 -36.63
N ARG A 106 14.06 0.66 -35.81
CA ARG A 106 14.87 1.78 -36.33
C ARG A 106 16.06 1.31 -37.16
N ALA A 107 16.77 0.28 -36.70
CA ALA A 107 17.90 -0.29 -37.44
C ALA A 107 17.47 -0.89 -38.80
N ALA A 108 16.23 -1.39 -38.88
CA ALA A 108 15.62 -1.89 -40.11
C ALA A 108 14.98 -0.81 -41.00
N GLY A 109 15.09 0.48 -40.64
CA GLY A 109 14.46 1.58 -41.38
C GLY A 109 12.93 1.61 -41.29
N MET A 110 12.34 0.85 -40.36
CA MET A 110 10.90 0.78 -40.15
C MET A 110 10.43 1.78 -39.08
N PRO A 111 9.24 2.39 -39.24
CA PRO A 111 8.65 3.19 -38.17
C PRO A 111 8.44 2.31 -36.94
N GLY A 112 8.97 2.76 -35.80
CA GLY A 112 8.83 2.06 -34.53
C GLY A 112 7.37 2.02 -34.07
N PRO A 113 7.00 1.09 -33.17
CA PRO A 113 5.66 1.05 -32.60
C PRO A 113 5.46 2.37 -31.85
N ALA A 114 4.27 2.96 -31.98
CA ALA A 114 3.91 4.17 -31.25
C ALA A 114 4.26 4.00 -29.77
N PRO A 115 4.65 5.08 -29.06
CA PRO A 115 4.68 5.03 -27.61
C PRO A 115 3.36 4.45 -27.15
N THR A 116 3.41 3.37 -26.35
CA THR A 116 2.26 2.97 -25.55
C THR A 116 1.90 4.23 -24.76
N SER A 117 0.83 4.91 -25.15
CA SER A 117 0.36 6.13 -24.48
C SER A 117 0.26 5.77 -23.01
N SER A 118 1.25 6.27 -22.27
CA SER A 118 1.27 6.25 -20.83
C SER A 118 0.08 7.09 -20.40
N ILE A 119 -0.58 6.61 -19.35
CA ILE A 119 -1.75 7.10 -18.58
C ILE A 119 -1.84 8.63 -18.31
N LEU A 120 -0.96 9.46 -18.85
CA LEU A 120 -0.94 10.92 -18.75
C LEU A 120 -1.76 11.66 -19.84
N ASP A 121 -2.35 10.97 -20.81
CA ASP A 121 -3.29 11.56 -21.78
C ASP A 121 -4.74 11.64 -21.25
N ARG A 122 -4.93 11.90 -19.95
CA ARG A 122 -6.23 12.31 -19.39
C ARG A 122 -6.11 13.72 -18.83
N GLU A 123 -6.02 14.69 -19.73
CA GLU A 123 -6.47 16.06 -19.45
C GLU A 123 -7.99 16.11 -19.51
N GLY A 124 -8.57 16.89 -18.59
CA GLY A 124 -9.99 17.26 -18.52
C GLY A 124 -10.22 18.20 -17.36
#